data_AF-A0A6P0YZK2-F1
#
_entry.id   AF-A0A6P0YZK2-F1
#
_cell.length_a   1.000
_cell.length_b   1.000
_cell.length_c   1.000
_cell.angle_alpha   90.00
_cell.angle_beta   90.00
_cell.angle_gamma   90.00
#
_symmetry.space_group_name_H-M   'P 1'
#
loop_
_entity.id
_entity.type
_entity.pdbx_description
1 polymer ?
#
loop_
_entity_poly.entity_id
_entity_poly.type
_entity_poly.pdbx_seq_one_letter_code
_entity_poly.pdbx_strand_id
1 'polypeptide(L)'
;VFAYQDFRRQIHDYQRDHHVSGIVWRTCQFMELAVQVPEIHGQLIPIDADKQTLMAAKATILDFWYKSTKDMLLWLTGNTLKQIAVTDVQRLASKAEWAELDVGQSELYLSLCWGTPQECHYQWSWPDSWCERVIAAKSTPTLTKV
;
A
#
# COMPACT_ATOMS: atom_id res chain seq x y z
N VAL A 1 23.96 -20.82 -0.06
CA VAL A 1 22.94 -19.85 -0.55
C VAL A 1 21.80 -20.51 -1.36
N PHE A 2 21.97 -21.73 -1.91
CA PHE A 2 20.91 -22.46 -2.62
C PHE A 2 19.74 -22.93 -1.73
N ALA A 3 20.01 -23.45 -0.53
CA ALA A 3 18.96 -24.02 0.34
C ALA A 3 17.86 -23.03 0.75
N TYR A 4 18.19 -21.73 0.87
CA TYR A 4 17.22 -20.71 1.27
C TYR A 4 16.27 -20.31 0.13
N GLN A 5 16.77 -20.28 -1.11
CA GLN A 5 15.95 -19.97 -2.28
C GLN A 5 14.97 -21.11 -2.58
N ASP A 6 15.41 -22.35 -2.43
CA ASP A 6 14.54 -23.52 -2.58
C ASP A 6 13.48 -23.58 -1.48
N PHE A 7 13.82 -23.24 -0.23
CA PHE A 7 12.84 -23.19 0.87
C PHE A 7 11.76 -22.12 0.62
N ARG A 8 12.14 -20.92 0.20
CA ARG A 8 11.18 -19.86 -0.12
C ARG A 8 10.26 -20.25 -1.28
N ARG A 9 10.81 -20.92 -2.30
CA ARG A 9 10.01 -21.46 -3.42
C ARG A 9 9.00 -22.50 -2.93
N GLN A 10 9.43 -23.44 -2.08
CA GLN A 10 8.52 -24.44 -1.50
C GLN A 10 7.39 -23.82 -0.69
N ILE A 11 7.66 -22.76 0.10
CA ILE A 11 6.61 -22.02 0.82
C ILE A 11 5.62 -21.40 -0.17
N HIS A 12 6.11 -20.73 -1.21
CA HIS A 12 5.24 -20.09 -2.19
C HIS A 12 4.41 -21.12 -2.99
N ASP A 13 4.99 -22.26 -3.35
CA ASP A 13 4.29 -23.33 -4.05
C ASP A 13 3.20 -23.91 -3.14
N TYR A 14 3.52 -24.17 -1.87
CA TYR A 14 2.53 -24.57 -0.86
C TYR A 14 1.40 -23.55 -0.72
N GLN A 15 1.71 -22.24 -0.71
CA GLN A 15 0.69 -21.20 -0.64
C GLN A 15 -0.30 -21.26 -1.81
N ARG A 16 0.19 -21.49 -3.04
CA ARG A 16 -0.69 -21.60 -4.21
C ARG A 16 -1.52 -22.87 -4.15
N ASP A 17 -0.89 -24.00 -3.86
CA ASP A 17 -1.56 -25.31 -3.85
C ASP A 17 -2.66 -25.38 -2.78
N HIS A 18 -2.40 -24.78 -1.62
CA HIS A 18 -3.32 -24.79 -0.48
C HIS A 18 -4.13 -23.51 -0.30
N HIS A 19 -4.03 -22.56 -1.23
CA HIS A 19 -4.75 -21.26 -1.19
C HIS A 19 -4.50 -20.50 0.14
N VAL A 20 -3.28 -20.54 0.64
CA VAL A 20 -2.89 -19.84 1.87
C VAL A 20 -2.64 -18.38 1.52
N SER A 21 -3.51 -17.51 2.03
CA SER A 21 -3.43 -16.06 1.87
C SER A 21 -2.07 -15.51 2.30
N GLY A 22 -1.52 -14.63 1.47
CA GLY A 22 -0.34 -13.82 1.79
C GLY A 22 -0.68 -12.55 2.58
N ILE A 23 -1.95 -12.29 2.85
CA ILE A 23 -2.42 -11.12 3.59
C ILE A 23 -2.30 -11.35 5.09
N VAL A 24 -1.75 -10.34 5.75
CA VAL A 24 -1.82 -10.17 7.20
C VAL A 24 -2.64 -8.92 7.51
N TRP A 25 -3.48 -9.01 8.55
CA TRP A 25 -4.25 -7.86 9.01
C TRP A 25 -3.46 -7.10 10.06
N ARG A 26 -3.12 -5.85 9.74
CA ARG A 26 -2.43 -4.93 10.63
C ARG A 26 -3.40 -3.90 11.17
N THR A 27 -3.29 -3.58 12.45
CA THR A 27 -3.99 -2.41 13.02
C THR A 27 -3.11 -1.18 12.81
N CYS A 28 -3.53 -0.28 11.92
CA CYS A 28 -2.92 1.04 11.74
C CYS A 28 -3.57 2.02 12.72
N GLN A 29 -2.77 2.60 13.60
CA GLN A 29 -3.21 3.64 14.53
C GLN A 29 -2.55 4.96 14.15
N PHE A 30 -3.35 6.00 13.96
CA PHE A 30 -2.84 7.34 13.70
C PHE A 30 -3.71 8.38 14.40
N MET A 31 -3.07 9.18 15.25
CA MET A 31 -3.75 10.07 16.20
C MET A 31 -4.73 9.29 17.10
N GLU A 32 -6.00 9.66 17.11
CA GLU A 32 -7.07 9.01 17.89
C GLU A 32 -7.87 7.98 17.09
N LEU A 33 -7.48 7.72 15.84
CA LEU A 33 -8.17 6.80 14.94
C LEU A 33 -7.37 5.51 14.76
N ALA A 34 -8.08 4.39 14.64
CA ALA A 34 -7.50 3.10 14.31
C ALA A 34 -8.30 2.42 13.19
N VAL A 35 -7.62 1.73 12.29
CA VAL A 35 -8.23 0.93 11.22
C VAL A 35 -7.44 -0.36 11.03
N GLN A 36 -8.15 -1.45 10.72
CA GLN A 36 -7.50 -2.68 10.28
C GLN A 36 -7.31 -2.64 8.77
N VAL A 37 -6.09 -2.84 8.32
CA VAL A 37 -5.73 -2.85 6.90
C VAL A 37 -5.10 -4.21 6.53
N PRO A 38 -5.47 -4.78 5.38
CA PRO A 38 -4.75 -5.90 4.81
C PRO A 38 -3.41 -5.41 4.26
N GLU A 39 -2.33 -6.12 4.58
CA GLU A 39 -0.98 -5.90 4.09
C GLU A 39 -0.42 -7.22 3.57
N ILE A 40 0.31 -7.19 2.45
CA ILE A 40 1.00 -8.39 1.96
C ILE A 40 2.27 -8.58 2.78
N HIS A 41 2.36 -9.72 3.47
CA HIS A 41 3.54 -10.01 4.27
C HIS A 41 4.77 -10.20 3.36
N GLY A 42 5.88 -9.53 3.63
CA GLY A 42 7.07 -9.51 2.75
C GLY A 42 7.76 -10.88 2.50
N GLN A 43 7.38 -11.92 3.25
CA GLN A 43 7.86 -13.29 3.05
C GLN A 43 6.85 -14.21 2.34
N LEU A 44 5.63 -13.74 2.12
CA LEU A 44 4.55 -14.48 1.46
C LEU A 44 4.30 -13.89 0.08
N ILE A 45 3.65 -14.68 -0.79
CA ILE A 45 3.12 -14.18 -2.06
C ILE A 45 1.62 -13.93 -1.93
N PRO A 46 1.10 -12.87 -2.58
CA PRO A 46 -0.34 -12.70 -2.72
C PRO A 46 -0.89 -13.77 -3.68
N ILE A 47 -2.02 -14.35 -3.34
CA ILE A 47 -2.82 -15.20 -4.24
C ILE A 47 -3.96 -14.39 -4.87
N ASP A 48 -4.63 -14.91 -5.90
CA ASP A 48 -5.68 -14.16 -6.60
C ASP A 48 -6.83 -13.71 -5.67
N ALA A 49 -7.15 -14.51 -4.65
CA ALA A 49 -8.14 -14.17 -3.63
C ALA A 49 -7.70 -12.97 -2.75
N ASP A 50 -6.40 -12.77 -2.58
CA ASP A 50 -5.85 -11.66 -1.80
C ASP A 50 -6.10 -10.32 -2.50
N LYS A 51 -5.99 -10.28 -3.84
CA LYS A 51 -6.30 -9.07 -4.60
C LYS A 51 -7.73 -8.60 -4.33
N GLN A 52 -8.70 -9.52 -4.27
CA GLN A 52 -10.08 -9.18 -3.96
C GLN A 52 -10.23 -8.61 -2.54
N THR A 53 -9.48 -9.14 -1.58
CA THR A 53 -9.46 -8.64 -0.20
C THR A 53 -8.88 -7.22 -0.12
N LEU A 54 -7.78 -6.95 -0.83
CA LEU A 54 -7.20 -5.61 -0.93
C LEU A 54 -8.18 -4.61 -1.56
N MET A 55 -8.84 -5.01 -2.65
CA MET A 55 -9.85 -4.18 -3.32
C MET A 55 -11.05 -3.89 -2.41
N ALA A 56 -11.52 -4.89 -1.64
CA ALA A 56 -12.63 -4.72 -0.70
C ALA A 56 -12.27 -3.76 0.45
N ALA A 57 -11.04 -3.78 0.93
CA ALA A 57 -10.58 -2.91 2.01
C ALA A 57 -10.32 -1.45 1.57
N LYS A 58 -10.17 -1.19 0.27
CA LYS A 58 -9.87 0.13 -0.29
C LYS A 58 -10.78 1.24 0.24
N ALA A 59 -12.09 1.01 0.27
CA ALA A 59 -13.05 2.03 0.70
C ALA A 59 -12.82 2.42 2.18
N THR A 60 -12.61 1.43 3.04
CA THR A 60 -12.31 1.62 4.47
C THR A 60 -10.98 2.36 4.67
N ILE A 61 -9.95 2.00 3.91
CA ILE A 61 -8.64 2.65 3.97
C ILE A 61 -8.72 4.12 3.55
N LEU A 62 -9.42 4.41 2.45
CA LEU A 62 -9.60 5.76 1.96
C LEU A 62 -10.40 6.62 2.95
N ASP A 63 -11.48 6.09 3.53
CA ASP A 63 -12.28 6.80 4.53
C ASP A 63 -11.44 7.15 5.77
N PHE A 64 -10.65 6.19 6.28
CA PHE A 64 -9.70 6.44 7.36
C PHE A 64 -8.71 7.54 6.98
N TRP A 65 -8.09 7.42 5.80
CA TRP A 65 -7.12 8.40 5.32
C TRP A 65 -7.71 9.82 5.25
N TYR A 66 -8.88 10.00 4.65
CA TYR A 66 -9.50 11.32 4.53
C TYR A 66 -9.86 11.92 5.89
N LYS A 67 -10.31 11.09 6.85
CA LYS A 67 -10.60 11.54 8.23
C LYS A 67 -9.32 11.97 8.95
N SER A 68 -8.25 11.20 8.81
CA SER A 68 -6.97 11.43 9.48
C SER A 68 -6.16 12.60 8.90
N THR A 69 -6.40 13.00 7.65
CA THR A 69 -5.54 13.95 6.92
C THR A 69 -6.21 15.29 6.60
N LYS A 70 -7.38 15.57 7.20
CA LYS A 70 -8.18 16.78 6.93
C LYS A 70 -7.40 18.10 7.10
N ASP A 71 -6.51 18.17 8.09
CA ASP A 71 -5.72 19.36 8.44
C ASP A 71 -4.24 19.24 8.01
N MET A 72 -3.94 18.38 7.05
CA MET A 72 -2.58 18.10 6.58
C MET A 72 -2.32 18.58 5.15
N LEU A 73 -1.05 18.81 4.85
CA LEU A 73 -0.57 19.05 3.50
C LEU A 73 -0.35 17.70 2.81
N LEU A 74 -0.83 17.59 1.56
CA LEU A 74 -0.74 16.37 0.77
C LEU A 74 0.37 16.50 -0.27
N TRP A 75 1.20 15.48 -0.37
CA TRP A 75 2.36 15.43 -1.26
C TRP A 75 2.37 14.15 -2.05
N LEU A 76 2.48 14.24 -3.38
CA LEU A 76 2.69 13.10 -4.25
C LEU A 76 4.19 12.79 -4.34
N THR A 77 4.57 11.53 -4.15
CA THR A 77 5.94 11.07 -4.36
C THR A 77 6.12 10.58 -5.79
N GLY A 78 7.13 11.10 -6.47
CA GLY A 78 7.59 10.63 -7.77
C GLY A 78 9.05 11.03 -7.95
N ASN A 79 9.44 11.49 -9.14
CA ASN A 79 10.78 12.08 -9.34
C ASN A 79 11.03 13.31 -8.46
N THR A 80 9.97 14.04 -8.11
CA THR A 80 10.01 15.17 -7.18
C THR A 80 8.80 15.10 -6.25
N LEU A 81 8.96 15.61 -5.02
CA LEU A 81 7.82 15.85 -4.14
C LEU A 81 7.00 17.00 -4.71
N LYS A 82 5.73 16.72 -5.00
CA LYS A 82 4.78 17.72 -5.47
C LYS A 82 3.62 17.84 -4.50
N GLN A 83 3.36 19.04 -4.00
CA GLN A 83 2.15 19.29 -3.23
C GLN A 83 0.92 19.16 -4.14
N ILE A 84 -0.09 18.44 -3.67
CA ILE A 84 -1.32 18.16 -4.43
C ILE A 84 -2.55 18.52 -3.60
N ALA A 85 -3.68 18.71 -4.28
CA ALA A 85 -4.96 18.92 -3.60
C ALA A 85 -5.63 17.58 -3.27
N VAL A 86 -6.59 17.60 -2.35
CA VAL A 86 -7.40 16.40 -2.02
C VAL A 86 -8.16 15.88 -3.25
N THR A 87 -8.54 16.76 -4.18
CA THR A 87 -9.19 16.40 -5.46
C THR A 87 -8.27 15.60 -6.37
N ASP A 88 -6.96 15.86 -6.34
CA ASP A 88 -5.98 15.04 -7.05
C ASP A 88 -5.93 13.63 -6.45
N VAL A 89 -5.90 13.52 -5.12
CA VAL A 89 -5.92 12.22 -4.43
C VAL A 89 -7.18 11.44 -4.80
N GLN A 90 -8.35 12.09 -4.84
CA GLN A 90 -9.60 11.45 -5.28
C GLN A 90 -9.52 10.93 -6.72
N ARG A 91 -8.89 11.69 -7.63
CA ARG A 91 -8.68 11.29 -9.02
C ARG A 91 -7.71 10.11 -9.16
N LEU A 92 -6.69 10.03 -8.29
CA LEU A 92 -5.78 8.89 -8.26
C LEU A 92 -6.48 7.66 -7.66
N ALA A 93 -7.21 7.86 -6.57
CA ALA A 93 -7.96 6.82 -5.89
C ALA A 93 -9.05 6.21 -6.79
N SER A 94 -9.64 6.95 -7.72
CA SER A 94 -10.61 6.40 -8.67
C SER A 94 -9.97 5.49 -9.73
N LYS A 95 -8.67 5.66 -10.03
CA LYS A 95 -7.91 4.83 -10.97
C LYS A 95 -7.26 3.62 -10.31
N ALA A 96 -6.92 3.73 -9.04
CA ALA A 96 -6.30 2.63 -8.29
C ALA A 96 -7.30 1.48 -8.08
N GLU A 97 -6.81 0.25 -8.08
CA GLU A 97 -7.64 -0.93 -7.79
C GLU A 97 -7.72 -1.18 -6.28
N TRP A 98 -6.63 -0.97 -5.54
CA TRP A 98 -6.58 -1.04 -4.08
C TRP A 98 -5.77 0.10 -3.48
N ALA A 99 -5.78 0.19 -2.15
CA ALA A 99 -5.01 1.16 -1.39
C ALA A 99 -4.28 0.46 -0.25
N GLU A 100 -3.09 0.93 0.07
CA GLU A 100 -2.27 0.48 1.20
C GLU A 100 -1.95 1.68 2.09
N LEU A 101 -1.84 1.42 3.38
CA LEU A 101 -1.71 2.46 4.39
C LEU A 101 -0.50 2.21 5.28
N ASP A 102 0.42 3.15 5.28
CA ASP A 102 1.55 3.17 6.18
C ASP A 102 1.54 4.37 7.11
N VAL A 103 1.96 4.14 8.35
CA VAL A 103 1.96 5.15 9.40
C VAL A 103 3.40 5.45 9.80
N GLY A 104 3.82 6.69 9.60
CA GLY A 104 5.04 7.25 10.17
C GLY A 104 4.77 7.89 11.54
N GLN A 105 5.79 8.51 12.15
CA GLN A 105 5.63 9.15 13.47
C GLN A 105 4.65 10.34 13.45
N SER A 106 4.69 11.15 12.38
CA SER A 106 3.85 12.34 12.19
C SER A 106 3.26 12.44 10.78
N GLU A 107 3.57 11.45 9.95
CA GLU A 107 3.22 11.39 8.54
C GLU A 107 2.35 10.15 8.34
N LEU A 108 1.34 10.29 7.50
CA LEU A 108 0.58 9.16 7.00
C LEU A 108 1.01 8.95 5.55
N TYR A 109 1.11 7.71 5.09
CA TYR A 109 1.41 7.32 3.72
C TYR A 109 0.27 6.50 3.12
N LEU A 110 -0.22 6.92 1.96
CA LEU A 110 -1.26 6.23 1.20
C LEU A 110 -0.64 5.79 -0.12
N SER A 111 -0.51 4.49 -0.33
CA SER A 111 -0.10 3.95 -1.63
C SER A 111 -1.35 3.51 -2.39
N LEU A 112 -1.55 4.07 -3.58
CA LEU A 112 -2.66 3.81 -4.47
C LEU A 112 -2.17 2.93 -5.61
N CYS A 113 -2.58 1.66 -5.59
CA CYS A 113 -1.95 0.62 -6.40
C CYS A 113 -2.92 -0.02 -7.40
N TRP A 114 -2.38 -0.54 -8.50
CA TRP A 114 -3.10 -1.29 -9.53
C TRP A 114 -2.24 -2.40 -10.12
N GLY A 115 -2.89 -3.36 -10.80
CA GLY A 115 -2.23 -4.47 -11.49
C GLY A 115 -2.06 -5.69 -10.57
N THR A 116 -0.85 -6.22 -10.52
CA THR A 116 -0.47 -7.40 -9.73
C THR A 116 0.10 -6.96 -8.38
N PRO A 117 -0.52 -7.34 -7.24
CA PRO A 117 -0.02 -6.94 -5.92
C PRO A 117 1.40 -7.44 -5.59
N GLN A 118 1.85 -8.51 -6.26
CA GLN A 118 3.22 -9.02 -6.11
C GLN A 118 4.27 -8.10 -6.76
N GLU A 119 3.87 -7.35 -7.79
CA GLU A 119 4.80 -6.67 -8.69
C GLU A 119 4.68 -5.14 -8.66
N CYS A 120 3.62 -4.59 -8.07
CA CYS A 120 3.28 -3.17 -8.06
C CYS A 120 4.36 -2.26 -7.43
N HIS A 121 5.29 -2.82 -6.64
CA HIS A 121 6.41 -2.09 -6.04
C HIS A 121 7.68 -2.07 -6.91
N TYR A 122 7.72 -2.83 -8.01
CA TYR A 122 8.89 -2.89 -8.87
C TYR A 122 8.76 -1.97 -10.08
N GLN A 123 9.85 -1.29 -10.44
CA GLN A 123 9.84 -0.35 -11.57
C GLN A 123 9.58 -1.02 -12.93
N TRP A 124 9.94 -2.30 -13.08
CA TRP A 124 9.80 -3.02 -14.34
C TRP A 124 8.37 -3.43 -14.68
N SER A 125 7.45 -3.43 -13.70
CA SER A 125 6.05 -3.80 -13.92
C SER A 125 5.21 -2.62 -14.43
N TRP A 126 5.78 -1.42 -14.50
CA TRP A 126 5.12 -0.26 -15.11
C TRP A 126 5.01 -0.44 -16.64
N PRO A 127 3.85 -0.18 -17.26
CA PRO A 127 2.64 0.45 -16.70
C PRO A 127 1.58 -0.53 -16.15
N ASP A 128 1.79 -1.84 -16.31
CA ASP A 128 0.80 -2.88 -16.03
C ASP A 128 0.50 -3.05 -14.53
N SER A 129 1.50 -2.83 -13.67
CA SER A 129 1.35 -2.78 -12.20
C SER A 129 2.19 -1.66 -11.61
N TRP A 130 1.62 -0.86 -10.71
CA TRP A 130 2.34 0.25 -10.07
C TRP A 130 1.61 0.74 -8.81
N CYS A 131 2.32 1.47 -7.95
CA CYS A 131 1.78 2.17 -6.79
C CYS A 131 2.18 3.65 -6.81
N GLU A 132 1.20 4.54 -6.81
CA GLU A 132 1.42 5.97 -6.57
C GLU A 132 1.27 6.26 -5.08
N ARG A 133 2.31 6.85 -4.47
CA ARG A 133 2.32 7.13 -3.04
C ARG A 133 2.06 8.60 -2.74
N VAL A 134 1.15 8.84 -1.83
CA VAL A 134 0.75 10.15 -1.30
C VAL A 134 1.16 10.21 0.17
N ILE A 135 1.83 11.29 0.55
CA ILE A 135 2.22 11.58 1.94
C ILE A 135 1.30 12.67 2.46
N ALA A 136 0.70 12.45 3.63
CA ALA A 136 0.04 13.50 4.39
C ALA A 136 0.92 13.88 5.58
N ALA A 137 1.32 15.14 5.64
CA ALA A 137 2.21 15.67 6.68
C ALA A 137 1.79 17.10 7.08
N LYS A 138 2.09 17.50 8.32
CA LYS A 138 1.83 18.89 8.79
C LYS A 138 2.78 19.92 8.20
N SER A 139 3.92 19.50 7.69
CA SER A 139 4.95 20.32 7.03
C SER A 139 5.47 19.58 5.80
N THR A 140 6.37 20.21 5.01
CA THR A 140 7.06 19.54 3.91
C THR A 140 7.74 18.26 4.46
N PRO A 141 7.41 17.07 3.96
CA PRO A 141 7.98 15.84 4.45
C PRO A 141 9.46 15.81 4.12
N THR A 142 10.28 15.37 5.06
CA THR A 142 11.70 15.12 4.78
C THR A 142 11.73 13.75 4.12
N LEU A 143 12.07 13.66 2.83
CA LEU A 143 12.33 12.38 2.17
C LEU A 143 13.53 11.72 2.86
N THR A 144 13.29 11.04 3.96
CA THR A 144 14.27 10.15 4.55
C THR A 144 14.33 8.98 3.60
N LYS A 145 15.36 8.93 2.74
CA LYS A 145 15.69 7.74 1.96
C LYS A 145 15.85 6.60 2.96
N VAL A 146 14.90 5.68 2.99
CA VAL A 146 15.05 4.35 3.60
C VAL A 146 15.23 3.37 2.46
#